data_AF-A0A0K8WM47-F1
#
_entry.id   AF-A0A0K8WM47-F1
#
_cell.length_a   1.000
_cell.length_b   1.000
_cell.length_c   1.000
_cell.angle_alpha   90.00
_cell.angle_beta   90.00
_cell.angle_gamma   90.00
#
_symmetry.space_group_name_H-M   'P 1'
#
loop_
_entity.id
_entity.type
_entity.pdbx_description
1 polymer ?
#
loop_
_entity_poly.entity_id
_entity_poly.type
_entity_poly.pdbx_seq_one_letter_code
_entity_poly.pdbx_strand_id
1 'polypeptide(L)'
;MFRNLKAICVLAIIFIFFHRKIDCQYAYIDHNQQTNASVFVQKSRGIEETFDSLGDTYLKQSRPLDRGPYFDTSATKNVTSLVGKTAHLNCRIKNLGNKTVSWIRHRDLHLLTVGESTYTSDQRFTSIYNKLSGDWSLQIKFPQIRDSGVYECQVSTTPPVGYTMVFSVVEPITSIPGGPELYIDMGSTVNLTCIVKHLPDPPLTVHWTHNNEEINYDSPRGGVSVITEKGDITTSYLLIQRARISDSGRYACLPSNANSKTVNVHVLNGEHPAAVQRAGYSVNYCSNFIVVLIMCRIIYIID
;
A
#
# COMPACT_ATOMS: atom_id res chain seq x y z
N MET A 1 -29.26 -19.82 51.77
CA MET A 1 -29.54 -18.41 52.07
C MET A 1 -28.67 -17.56 51.15
N PHE A 2 -29.28 -16.94 50.13
CA PHE A 2 -28.75 -15.96 49.14
C PHE A 2 -27.42 -16.33 48.42
N ARG A 3 -27.32 -16.84 47.19
CA ARG A 3 -27.97 -16.52 45.89
C ARG A 3 -28.66 -15.15 45.86
N ASN A 4 -27.88 -14.10 45.62
CA ASN A 4 -28.25 -12.87 44.86
C ASN A 4 -27.29 -11.73 45.21
N LEU A 5 -26.13 -11.67 44.57
CA LEU A 5 -25.28 -10.46 44.61
C LEU A 5 -24.44 -10.28 43.33
N LYS A 6 -25.00 -10.64 42.17
CA LYS A 6 -24.45 -10.28 40.85
C LYS A 6 -25.46 -9.59 39.91
N ALA A 7 -26.63 -9.21 40.43
CA ALA A 7 -27.70 -8.56 39.65
C ALA A 7 -27.92 -7.06 39.96
N ILE A 8 -27.11 -6.44 40.84
CA ILE A 8 -27.29 -5.04 41.24
C ILE A 8 -26.21 -4.10 40.64
N CYS A 9 -25.11 -4.63 40.08
CA CYS A 9 -24.09 -3.80 39.40
C CYS A 9 -24.33 -3.55 37.90
N VAL A 10 -25.31 -4.22 37.27
CA VAL A 10 -25.60 -4.06 35.83
C VAL A 10 -26.77 -3.10 35.58
N LEU A 11 -27.56 -2.76 36.61
CA LEU A 11 -28.64 -1.77 36.52
C LEU A 11 -28.24 -0.34 36.93
N ALA A 12 -27.05 -0.16 37.52
CA ALA A 12 -26.54 1.17 37.90
C ALA A 12 -25.73 1.88 36.79
N ILE A 13 -25.31 1.17 35.74
CA ILE A 13 -24.56 1.75 34.61
C ILE A 13 -25.50 2.19 33.48
N ILE A 14 -26.73 1.66 33.43
CA ILE A 14 -27.74 2.04 32.42
C ILE A 14 -28.50 3.33 32.83
N PHE A 15 -28.49 3.71 34.12
CA PHE A 15 -29.13 4.93 34.60
C PHE A 15 -28.26 6.20 34.57
N ILE A 16 -26.95 6.08 34.30
CA ILE A 16 -26.04 7.23 34.12
C ILE A 16 -26.02 7.71 32.65
N PHE A 17 -26.54 6.90 31.73
CA PHE A 17 -26.60 7.22 30.29
C PHE A 17 -27.87 7.96 29.83
N PHE A 18 -28.83 8.26 30.73
CA PHE A 18 -30.10 8.89 30.34
C PHE A 18 -30.38 10.29 30.92
N HIS A 19 -29.42 10.97 31.57
CA HIS A 19 -29.66 12.31 32.14
C HIS A 19 -28.61 13.40 31.93
N ARG A 20 -27.75 13.30 30.92
CA ARG A 20 -26.94 14.46 30.46
C ARG A 20 -27.21 14.75 28.98
N LYS A 21 -28.20 15.62 28.72
CA LYS A 21 -28.27 16.38 27.47
C LYS A 21 -27.06 17.31 27.41
N ILE A 22 -26.09 16.96 26.57
CA ILE A 22 -25.05 17.87 26.10
C ILE A 22 -25.45 18.19 24.66
N ASP A 23 -25.97 19.40 24.45
CA ASP A 23 -26.28 19.91 23.12
C ASP A 23 -24.96 20.26 22.40
N CYS A 24 -24.50 19.37 21.52
CA CYS A 24 -23.49 19.71 20.52
C CYS A 24 -24.21 20.28 19.28
N GLN A 25 -24.26 21.61 19.18
CA GLN A 25 -24.60 22.27 17.91
C GLN A 25 -23.43 22.06 16.92
N TYR A 26 -23.69 21.33 15.85
CA TYR A 26 -22.83 21.33 14.66
C TYR A 26 -23.07 22.63 13.88
N ALA A 27 -22.07 23.50 13.82
CA ALA A 27 -22.05 24.64 12.91
C ALA A 27 -21.47 24.16 11.55
N TYR A 28 -22.31 24.19 10.52
CA TYR A 28 -21.93 23.97 9.13
C TYR A 28 -21.33 25.29 8.60
N ILE A 29 -20.04 25.31 8.26
CA ILE A 29 -19.40 26.48 7.63
C ILE A 29 -19.47 26.27 6.12
N ASP A 30 -20.34 27.06 5.48
CA ASP A 30 -20.47 27.17 4.03
C ASP A 30 -19.27 27.96 3.48
N HIS A 31 -18.55 27.38 2.53
CA HIS A 31 -17.40 27.99 1.89
C HIS A 31 -17.85 28.71 0.62
N ASN A 32 -18.70 29.72 0.76
CA ASN A 32 -19.02 30.63 -0.33
C ASN A 32 -19.51 31.98 0.17
N GLN A 33 -18.59 32.85 0.60
CA GLN A 33 -18.82 34.29 0.52
C GLN A 33 -17.49 35.05 0.46
N GLN A 34 -17.27 35.60 -0.74
CA GLN A 34 -16.23 36.54 -1.10
C GLN A 34 -16.60 37.90 -0.49
N THR A 35 -16.07 38.22 0.69
CA THR A 35 -16.17 39.57 1.26
C THR A 35 -14.94 40.37 0.88
N ASN A 36 -15.11 41.21 -0.14
CA ASN A 36 -14.22 42.32 -0.44
C ASN A 36 -14.14 43.25 0.79
N ALA A 37 -13.01 43.25 1.49
CA ALA A 37 -12.69 44.33 2.41
C ALA A 37 -12.32 45.56 1.57
N SER A 38 -13.33 46.37 1.25
CA SER A 38 -13.14 47.73 0.74
C SER A 38 -12.43 48.56 1.81
N VAL A 39 -11.25 49.07 1.45
CA VAL A 39 -10.51 50.07 2.20
C VAL A 39 -11.43 51.28 2.43
N PHE A 40 -11.81 51.53 3.68
CA PHE A 40 -12.44 52.78 4.09
C PHE A 40 -11.38 53.87 4.13
N VAL A 41 -11.27 54.67 3.06
CA VAL A 41 -10.60 55.97 3.11
C VAL A 41 -11.65 57.01 3.49
N GLN A 42 -11.49 57.62 4.67
CA GLN A 42 -12.27 58.81 5.02
C GLN A 42 -11.88 59.96 4.09
N LYS A 43 -12.78 60.32 3.18
CA LYS A 43 -12.63 61.48 2.30
C LYS A 43 -13.12 62.74 3.03
N SER A 44 -12.21 63.45 3.70
CA SER A 44 -12.46 64.84 4.11
C SER A 44 -12.35 65.77 2.90
N ARG A 45 -13.34 66.64 2.72
CA ARG A 45 -13.40 67.66 1.67
C ARG A 45 -12.29 68.70 1.86
N GLY A 46 -11.64 69.06 0.75
CA GLY A 46 -10.99 70.35 0.58
C GLY A 46 -9.50 70.29 0.27
N ILE A 47 -9.12 71.02 -0.78
CA ILE A 47 -7.76 71.39 -1.23
C ILE A 47 -7.13 70.38 -2.20
N GLU A 48 -7.51 70.57 -3.46
CA GLU A 48 -6.74 70.24 -4.64
C GLU A 48 -5.57 71.23 -4.72
N GLU A 49 -4.33 70.74 -4.66
CA GLU A 49 -3.14 71.21 -5.38
C GLU A 49 -1.84 70.80 -4.65
N THR A 50 -0.88 70.30 -5.44
CA THR A 50 0.53 70.04 -5.12
C THR A 50 0.87 68.87 -4.19
N PHE A 51 0.88 67.64 -4.73
CA PHE A 51 1.75 66.57 -4.20
C PHE A 51 2.17 65.58 -5.29
N ASP A 52 2.85 66.07 -6.33
CA ASP A 52 3.33 65.24 -7.46
C ASP A 52 4.87 65.15 -7.53
N SER A 53 5.54 65.04 -6.37
CA SER A 53 7.00 64.85 -6.36
C SER A 53 7.59 64.15 -5.13
N LEU A 54 6.78 63.42 -4.36
CA LEU A 54 7.27 62.54 -3.28
C LEU A 54 6.73 61.10 -3.34
N GLY A 55 6.01 60.72 -4.41
CA GLY A 55 5.39 59.40 -4.57
C GLY A 55 6.30 58.32 -5.16
N ASP A 56 7.35 58.70 -5.89
CA ASP A 56 8.14 57.76 -6.70
C ASP A 56 9.34 57.14 -5.98
N THR A 57 9.64 57.53 -4.74
CA THR A 57 10.76 56.96 -3.96
C THR A 57 10.31 56.00 -2.86
N TYR A 58 9.01 55.88 -2.56
CA TYR A 58 8.48 54.98 -1.52
C TYR A 58 7.77 53.72 -2.05
N LEU A 59 7.50 53.62 -3.36
CA LEU A 59 6.86 52.45 -3.98
C LEU A 59 7.84 51.42 -4.59
N LYS A 60 9.14 51.53 -4.31
CA LYS A 60 10.17 50.57 -4.78
C LYS A 60 10.87 49.78 -3.67
N GLN A 61 10.27 49.66 -2.49
CA GLN A 61 10.84 48.83 -1.43
C GLN A 61 9.82 48.16 -0.51
N SER A 62 8.79 47.53 -1.07
CA SER A 62 8.23 46.35 -0.40
C SER A 62 9.11 45.15 -0.77
N ARG A 63 10.13 44.88 0.05
CA ARG A 63 10.70 43.52 0.08
C ARG A 63 9.50 42.57 0.24
N PRO A 64 9.39 41.47 -0.53
CA PRO A 64 8.36 40.48 -0.29
C PRO A 64 8.39 40.15 1.21
N LEU A 65 7.24 40.17 1.89
CA LEU A 65 7.17 39.69 3.27
C LEU A 65 7.80 38.29 3.27
N ASP A 66 8.98 38.16 3.86
CA ASP A 66 9.68 36.90 3.95
C ASP A 66 8.91 36.03 4.93
N ARG A 67 7.99 35.22 4.40
CA ARG A 67 7.09 34.35 5.16
C ARG A 67 7.82 33.14 5.77
N GLY A 68 9.15 33.14 5.75
CA GLY A 68 9.96 32.03 6.22
C GLY A 68 9.88 30.81 5.29
N PRO A 69 10.51 29.69 5.69
CA PRO A 69 10.53 28.48 4.89
C PRO A 69 9.15 27.83 4.85
N TYR A 70 8.78 27.33 3.68
CA TYR A 70 7.54 26.56 3.50
C TYR A 70 7.77 25.37 2.56
N PHE A 71 6.96 24.32 2.76
CA PHE A 71 7.05 23.07 2.01
C PHE A 71 6.23 23.14 0.72
N ASP A 72 6.80 22.68 -0.38
CA ASP A 72 6.08 22.43 -1.61
C ASP A 72 5.50 21.00 -1.57
N THR A 73 4.20 20.92 -1.24
CA THR A 73 3.47 19.66 -1.07
C THR A 73 3.28 18.90 -2.38
N SER A 74 3.39 19.57 -3.53
CA SER A 74 3.28 18.93 -4.85
C SER A 74 4.47 18.00 -5.13
N ALA A 75 5.64 18.33 -4.57
CA ALA A 75 6.87 17.57 -4.71
C ALA A 75 7.14 16.60 -3.55
N THR A 76 6.38 16.72 -2.46
CA THR A 76 6.59 16.00 -1.19
C THR A 76 5.42 15.05 -0.93
N LYS A 77 5.46 13.86 -1.57
CA LYS A 77 4.38 12.86 -1.56
C LYS A 77 4.79 11.59 -0.81
N ASN A 78 3.80 10.73 -0.51
CA ASN A 78 4.05 9.37 -0.06
C ASN A 78 4.84 8.59 -1.11
N VAL A 79 5.73 7.71 -0.66
CA VAL A 79 6.64 6.95 -1.53
C VAL A 79 6.45 5.46 -1.27
N THR A 80 6.27 4.70 -2.35
CA THR A 80 6.29 3.23 -2.31
C THR A 80 7.48 2.75 -3.11
N SER A 81 8.28 1.84 -2.56
CA SER A 81 9.41 1.22 -3.27
C SER A 81 9.41 -0.29 -3.12
N LEU A 82 10.11 -0.97 -4.03
CA LEU A 82 10.35 -2.40 -3.91
C LEU A 82 11.44 -2.69 -2.88
N VAL A 83 11.34 -3.84 -2.22
CA VAL A 83 12.41 -4.37 -1.36
C VAL A 83 13.73 -4.39 -2.14
N GLY A 84 14.80 -3.90 -1.50
CA GLY A 84 16.15 -3.88 -2.07
C GLY A 84 16.39 -2.79 -3.12
N LYS A 85 15.35 -2.18 -3.71
CA LYS A 85 15.49 -1.08 -4.67
C LYS A 85 15.58 0.25 -3.94
N THR A 86 16.65 1.01 -4.17
CA THR A 86 16.88 2.31 -3.52
C THR A 86 15.67 3.22 -3.69
N ALA A 87 15.21 3.79 -2.57
CA ALA A 87 14.13 4.74 -2.53
C ALA A 87 14.65 6.17 -2.29
N HIS A 88 13.90 7.16 -2.78
CA HIS A 88 14.16 8.57 -2.55
C HIS A 88 12.90 9.26 -2.05
N LEU A 89 12.96 9.78 -0.83
CA LEU A 89 11.90 10.59 -0.25
C LEU A 89 12.24 12.05 -0.52
N ASN A 90 11.49 12.69 -1.41
CA ASN A 90 11.75 14.06 -1.82
C ASN A 90 11.04 15.05 -0.91
N CYS A 91 11.76 16.07 -0.43
CA CYS A 91 11.24 17.18 0.36
C CYS A 91 11.71 18.50 -0.26
N ARG A 92 10.78 19.22 -0.88
CA ARG A 92 11.09 20.52 -1.49
C ARG A 92 10.71 21.64 -0.55
N ILE A 93 11.67 22.49 -0.22
CA ILE A 93 11.48 23.63 0.67
C ILE A 93 11.82 24.91 -0.09
N LYS A 94 10.91 25.89 -0.03
CA LYS A 94 11.13 27.23 -0.57
C LYS A 94 11.49 28.16 0.58
N ASN A 95 12.25 29.22 0.30
CA ASN A 95 12.71 30.20 1.28
C ASN A 95 13.46 29.58 2.48
N LEU A 96 14.30 28.57 2.24
CA LEU A 96 15.07 27.90 3.30
C LEU A 96 16.04 28.87 4.02
N GLY A 97 16.60 29.85 3.31
CA GLY A 97 17.56 30.80 3.86
C GLY A 97 18.80 30.09 4.42
N ASN A 98 19.19 30.42 5.64
CA ASN A 98 20.32 29.81 6.36
C ASN A 98 19.90 28.65 7.29
N LYS A 99 18.69 28.13 7.13
CA LYS A 99 18.16 27.05 7.96
C LYS A 99 18.63 25.69 7.44
N THR A 100 18.63 24.70 8.32
CA THR A 100 19.09 23.35 8.01
C THR A 100 17.90 22.41 7.94
N VAL A 101 17.98 21.43 7.04
CA VAL A 101 17.00 20.36 6.88
C VAL A 101 17.50 19.11 7.58
N SER A 102 16.63 18.46 8.35
CA SER A 102 16.93 17.21 9.04
C SER A 102 15.89 16.15 8.67
N TRP A 103 16.31 14.89 8.64
CA TRP A 103 15.40 13.76 8.42
C TRP A 103 15.23 12.96 9.69
N ILE A 104 13.99 12.70 10.07
CA ILE A 104 13.62 12.03 11.32
C ILE A 104 12.73 10.84 11.01
N ARG A 105 13.03 9.68 11.62
CA ARG A 105 12.15 8.51 11.59
C ARG A 105 11.22 8.53 12.79
N HIS A 106 9.90 8.50 12.56
CA HIS A 106 8.93 8.69 13.65
C HIS A 106 8.79 7.51 14.60
N ARG A 107 8.98 6.27 14.12
CA ARG A 107 8.78 5.06 14.95
C ARG A 107 9.59 5.08 16.24
N ASP A 108 10.78 5.64 16.21
CA ASP A 108 11.74 5.71 17.32
C ASP A 108 12.32 7.12 17.54
N LEU A 109 11.74 8.14 16.89
CA LEU A 109 12.22 9.52 16.88
C LEU A 109 13.72 9.64 16.55
N HIS A 110 14.23 8.72 15.73
CA HIS A 110 15.65 8.64 15.43
C HIS A 110 16.05 9.67 14.37
N LEU A 111 17.02 10.52 14.69
CA LEU A 111 17.60 11.48 13.77
C LEU A 111 18.46 10.74 12.74
N LEU A 112 18.09 10.83 11.46
CA LEU A 112 18.77 10.14 10.38
C LEU A 112 19.91 11.00 9.82
N THR A 113 19.61 12.26 9.49
CA THR A 113 20.56 13.17 8.83
C THR A 113 20.32 14.61 9.26
N VAL A 114 21.35 15.44 9.18
CA VAL A 114 21.31 16.90 9.36
C VAL A 114 22.07 17.55 8.21
N GLY A 115 21.37 18.36 7.42
CA GLY A 115 21.87 18.81 6.12
C GLY A 115 22.25 17.62 5.25
N GLU A 116 23.43 17.66 4.64
CA GLU A 116 23.99 16.56 3.84
C GLU A 116 24.69 15.49 4.70
N SER A 117 24.85 15.72 6.01
CA SER A 117 25.57 14.81 6.91
C SER A 117 24.65 13.73 7.47
N THR A 118 25.06 12.47 7.40
CA THR A 118 24.36 11.35 8.04
C THR A 118 24.70 11.29 9.52
N TYR A 119 23.67 11.26 10.38
CA TYR A 119 23.78 11.16 11.85
C TYR A 119 23.61 9.72 12.35
N THR A 120 22.71 8.96 11.73
CA THR A 120 22.51 7.55 12.07
C THR A 120 23.73 6.70 11.72
N SER A 121 23.97 5.62 12.47
CA SER A 121 25.01 4.63 12.13
C SER A 121 24.65 3.76 10.93
N ASP A 122 23.37 3.72 10.54
CA ASP A 122 22.91 2.98 9.36
C ASP A 122 23.25 3.74 8.07
N GLN A 123 24.33 3.31 7.40
CA GLN A 123 24.88 3.92 6.18
C GLN A 123 23.93 3.89 4.97
N ARG A 124 22.81 3.17 5.05
CA ARG A 124 21.81 3.13 3.97
C ARG A 124 21.03 4.44 3.86
N PHE A 125 20.98 5.23 4.93
CA PHE A 125 20.28 6.51 4.98
C PHE A 125 21.25 7.65 4.67
N THR A 126 21.01 8.36 3.57
CA THR A 126 21.81 9.51 3.16
C THR A 126 20.92 10.65 2.71
N SER A 127 21.34 11.89 2.99
CA SER A 127 20.63 13.10 2.56
C SER A 127 21.33 13.66 1.33
N ILE A 128 20.56 13.96 0.29
CA ILE A 128 21.04 14.48 -0.98
C ILE A 128 20.36 15.82 -1.23
N TYR A 129 21.16 16.89 -1.33
CA TYR A 129 20.67 18.22 -1.69
C TYR A 129 20.86 18.49 -3.18
N ASN A 130 19.74 18.68 -3.90
CA ASN A 130 19.76 19.11 -5.27
C ASN A 130 19.75 20.64 -5.35
N LYS A 131 20.92 21.21 -5.65
CA LYS A 131 21.12 22.67 -5.75
C LYS A 131 20.27 23.34 -6.84
N LEU A 132 19.87 22.62 -7.89
CA LEU A 132 19.10 23.18 -9.00
C LEU A 132 17.62 23.32 -8.66
N SER A 133 17.04 22.28 -8.03
CA SER A 133 15.61 22.28 -7.68
C SER A 133 15.31 22.80 -6.28
N GLY A 134 16.32 22.86 -5.40
CA GLY A 134 16.16 23.15 -3.97
C GLY A 134 15.59 21.96 -3.19
N ASP A 135 15.74 20.74 -3.74
CA ASP A 135 15.16 19.52 -3.19
C ASP A 135 16.13 18.88 -2.19
N TRP A 136 15.60 18.54 -1.03
CA TRP A 136 16.27 17.68 -0.05
C TRP A 136 15.68 16.29 -0.14
N SER A 137 16.47 15.32 -0.58
CA SER A 137 16.02 13.94 -0.74
C SER A 137 16.69 13.02 0.26
N LEU A 138 15.91 12.28 1.05
CA LEU A 138 16.43 11.15 1.83
C LEU A 138 16.51 9.93 0.92
N GLN A 139 17.73 9.50 0.63
CA GLN A 139 18.00 8.24 -0.04
C GLN A 139 18.06 7.11 0.99
N ILE A 140 17.34 6.03 0.72
CA ILE A 140 17.31 4.81 1.53
C ILE A 140 17.75 3.65 0.63
N LYS A 141 18.99 3.17 0.81
CA LYS A 141 19.52 2.04 0.05
C LYS A 141 19.02 0.70 0.61
N PHE A 142 18.81 -0.25 -0.29
CA PHE A 142 18.39 -1.62 0.03
C PHE A 142 17.25 -1.69 1.07
N PRO A 143 16.14 -0.95 0.87
CA PRO A 143 15.08 -0.85 1.85
C PRO A 143 14.46 -2.21 2.13
N GLN A 144 14.10 -2.41 3.39
CA GLN A 144 13.48 -3.63 3.91
C GLN A 144 12.04 -3.33 4.31
N ILE A 145 11.17 -4.35 4.38
CA ILE A 145 9.77 -4.18 4.83
C ILE A 145 9.68 -3.42 6.16
N ARG A 146 10.61 -3.70 7.09
CA ARG A 146 10.72 -3.04 8.40
C ARG A 146 11.07 -1.54 8.37
N ASP A 147 11.56 -1.04 7.24
CA ASP A 147 11.86 0.38 7.05
C ASP A 147 10.59 1.17 6.71
N SER A 148 9.48 0.50 6.40
CA SER A 148 8.19 1.16 6.17
C SER A 148 7.73 1.92 7.42
N GLY A 149 7.19 3.12 7.22
CA GLY A 149 6.73 3.97 8.31
C GLY A 149 6.68 5.44 7.92
N VAL A 150 6.51 6.29 8.93
CA VAL A 150 6.47 7.75 8.76
C VAL A 150 7.87 8.34 8.92
N TYR A 151 8.24 9.17 7.95
CA TYR A 151 9.47 9.95 7.93
C TYR A 151 9.12 11.43 7.86
N GLU A 152 9.88 12.26 8.55
CA GLU A 152 9.69 13.71 8.58
C GLU A 152 10.93 14.42 8.06
N CYS A 153 10.70 15.33 7.12
CA CYS A 153 11.65 16.35 6.73
C CYS A 153 11.40 17.59 7.57
N GLN A 154 12.34 17.95 8.44
CA GLN A 154 12.22 19.01 9.43
C GLN A 154 13.16 20.17 9.12
N VAL A 155 12.69 21.41 9.25
CA VAL A 155 13.47 22.63 9.09
C VAL A 155 13.74 23.24 10.46
N SER A 156 14.98 23.70 10.66
CA SER A 156 15.48 24.27 11.91
C SER A 156 14.96 25.70 12.22
N THR A 157 13.66 25.96 12.00
CA THR A 157 12.98 27.19 12.45
C THR A 157 12.72 27.15 13.95
N THR A 158 12.26 28.27 14.51
CA THR A 158 11.85 28.38 15.91
C THR A 158 10.38 28.82 15.95
N PRO A 159 9.41 27.94 16.25
CA PRO A 159 9.56 26.49 16.49
C PRO A 159 9.91 25.70 15.21
N PRO A 160 10.46 24.48 15.32
CA PRO A 160 10.77 23.65 14.15
C PRO A 160 9.49 23.31 13.38
N VAL A 161 9.55 23.39 12.06
CA VAL A 161 8.46 22.99 11.18
C VAL A 161 8.87 21.77 10.40
N GLY A 162 7.96 20.79 10.26
CA GLY A 162 8.23 19.54 9.59
C GLY A 162 7.11 19.14 8.63
N TYR A 163 7.47 18.33 7.64
CA TYR A 163 6.52 17.67 6.75
C TYR A 163 6.72 16.16 6.80
N THR A 164 5.63 15.44 7.10
CA THR A 164 5.61 13.99 7.24
C THR A 164 5.18 13.31 5.94
N MET A 165 5.81 12.20 5.59
CA MET A 165 5.42 11.34 4.48
C MET A 165 5.45 9.88 4.89
N VAL A 166 4.58 9.08 4.27
CA VAL A 166 4.56 7.62 4.44
C VAL A 166 5.52 7.00 3.43
N PHE A 167 6.46 6.21 3.92
CA PHE A 167 7.29 5.33 3.11
C PHE A 167 6.82 3.88 3.27
N SER A 168 6.49 3.25 2.15
CA SER A 168 6.04 1.86 2.09
C SER A 168 7.01 1.02 1.27
N VAL A 169 7.54 -0.03 1.87
CA VAL A 169 8.39 -1.00 1.17
C VAL A 169 7.54 -2.24 0.89
N VAL A 170 7.44 -2.62 -0.38
CA VAL A 170 6.57 -3.71 -0.84
C VAL A 170 7.35 -4.78 -1.59
N GLU A 171 6.88 -6.01 -1.52
CA GLU A 171 7.41 -7.15 -2.29
C GLU A 171 6.37 -7.58 -3.34
N PRO A 172 6.74 -7.64 -4.64
CA PRO A 172 5.79 -8.01 -5.68
C PRO A 172 5.36 -9.47 -5.58
N ILE A 173 4.07 -9.72 -5.74
CA ILE A 173 3.52 -11.08 -5.73
C ILE A 173 2.87 -11.37 -7.09
N THR A 174 3.30 -12.47 -7.71
CA THR A 174 2.69 -12.99 -8.94
C THR A 174 2.00 -14.31 -8.66
N SER A 175 0.76 -14.44 -9.12
CA SER A 175 -0.06 -15.63 -8.90
C SER A 175 -0.85 -16.01 -10.14
N ILE A 176 -1.02 -17.31 -10.34
CA ILE A 176 -1.95 -17.89 -11.33
C ILE A 176 -3.00 -18.67 -10.53
N PRO A 177 -4.24 -18.17 -10.41
CA PRO A 177 -5.29 -18.87 -9.67
C PRO A 177 -5.55 -20.26 -10.24
N GLY A 178 -5.86 -21.22 -9.37
CA GLY A 178 -6.10 -22.61 -9.75
C GLY A 178 -4.84 -23.44 -9.99
N GLY A 179 -3.64 -22.83 -10.03
CA GLY A 179 -2.38 -23.59 -10.02
C GLY A 179 -2.12 -24.31 -8.69
N PRO A 180 -1.08 -25.16 -8.60
CA PRO A 180 -0.02 -25.35 -9.60
C PRO A 180 -0.39 -26.30 -10.75
N GLU A 181 -1.48 -27.06 -10.64
CA GLU A 181 -1.93 -28.05 -11.61
C GLU A 181 -3.35 -27.70 -12.06
N LEU A 182 -3.58 -27.59 -13.37
CA LEU A 182 -4.88 -27.33 -13.97
C LEU A 182 -5.25 -28.45 -14.94
N TYR A 183 -6.51 -28.86 -14.93
CA TYR A 183 -7.05 -29.90 -15.79
C TYR A 183 -8.14 -29.32 -16.67
N ILE A 184 -8.02 -29.51 -17.98
CA ILE A 184 -8.89 -28.87 -18.98
C ILE A 184 -9.31 -29.93 -19.98
N ASP A 185 -10.60 -30.02 -20.28
CA ASP A 185 -11.07 -30.98 -21.28
C ASP A 185 -10.69 -30.53 -22.69
N MET A 186 -10.31 -31.49 -23.52
CA MET A 186 -10.04 -31.26 -24.94
C MET A 186 -11.23 -30.56 -25.61
N GLY A 187 -10.94 -29.58 -26.47
CA GLY A 187 -11.94 -28.75 -27.14
C GLY A 187 -12.42 -27.53 -26.32
N SER A 188 -12.19 -27.50 -25.01
CA SER A 188 -12.48 -26.34 -24.16
C SER A 188 -11.52 -25.17 -24.41
N THR A 189 -11.76 -24.02 -23.79
CA THR A 189 -10.83 -22.88 -23.82
C THR A 189 -9.94 -22.89 -22.59
N VAL A 190 -8.62 -22.87 -22.79
CA VAL A 190 -7.65 -22.59 -21.72
C VAL A 190 -7.72 -21.10 -21.39
N ASN A 191 -7.96 -20.76 -20.13
CA ASN A 191 -7.92 -19.39 -19.63
C ASN A 191 -6.98 -19.31 -18.43
N LEU A 192 -5.73 -18.93 -18.68
CA LEU A 192 -4.77 -18.70 -17.60
C LEU A 192 -4.77 -17.22 -17.25
N THR A 193 -5.09 -16.93 -15.99
CA THR A 193 -5.07 -15.56 -15.46
C THR A 193 -3.82 -15.39 -14.60
N CYS A 194 -2.95 -14.46 -14.96
CA CYS A 194 -1.80 -14.05 -14.16
C CYS A 194 -2.09 -12.73 -13.48
N ILE A 195 -2.00 -12.71 -12.14
CA ILE A 195 -2.29 -11.54 -11.31
C ILE A 195 -0.99 -11.12 -10.64
N VAL A 196 -0.59 -9.87 -10.85
CA VAL A 196 0.60 -9.23 -10.26
C VAL A 196 0.15 -8.13 -9.31
N LYS A 197 0.57 -8.22 -8.05
CA LYS A 197 0.21 -7.31 -6.95
C LYS A 197 1.43 -6.68 -6.31
N HIS A 198 1.20 -5.63 -5.52
CA HIS A 198 2.22 -4.97 -4.69
C HIS A 198 3.38 -4.39 -5.48
N LEU A 199 3.06 -3.79 -6.63
CA LEU A 199 4.00 -3.00 -7.40
C LEU A 199 3.68 -1.50 -7.22
N PRO A 200 4.69 -0.64 -7.06
CA PRO A 200 4.49 0.81 -7.07
C PRO A 200 4.02 1.30 -8.45
N ASP A 201 4.56 0.69 -9.50
CA ASP A 201 4.23 0.98 -10.90
C ASP A 201 3.94 -0.34 -11.64
N PRO A 202 2.94 -0.40 -12.53
CA PRO A 202 2.61 -1.63 -13.26
C PRO A 202 3.80 -2.11 -14.12
N PRO A 203 3.95 -3.43 -14.35
CA PRO A 203 5.01 -3.98 -15.20
C PRO A 203 4.97 -3.36 -16.62
N LEU A 204 6.15 -3.14 -17.20
CA LEU A 204 6.26 -2.67 -18.57
C LEU A 204 5.73 -3.73 -19.54
N THR A 205 6.07 -5.00 -19.29
CA THR A 205 5.62 -6.15 -20.06
C THR A 205 5.21 -7.31 -19.16
N VAL A 206 4.35 -8.17 -19.67
CA VAL A 206 4.00 -9.48 -19.10
C VAL A 206 4.03 -10.49 -20.25
N HIS A 207 5.00 -11.41 -20.21
CA HIS A 207 5.17 -12.45 -21.23
C HIS A 207 4.63 -13.78 -20.74
N TRP A 208 4.15 -14.60 -21.67
CA TRP A 208 3.78 -15.99 -21.41
C TRP A 208 4.69 -16.93 -22.18
N THR A 209 5.16 -17.98 -21.51
CA THR A 209 5.87 -19.08 -22.15
C THR A 209 5.13 -20.40 -21.95
N HIS A 210 5.29 -21.31 -22.90
CA HIS A 210 4.85 -22.69 -22.83
C HIS A 210 6.07 -23.58 -23.03
N ASN A 211 6.34 -24.47 -22.06
CA ASN A 211 7.53 -25.33 -22.04
C ASN A 211 8.86 -24.57 -22.24
N ASN A 212 8.95 -23.37 -21.65
CA ASN A 212 10.08 -22.42 -21.75
C ASN A 212 10.27 -21.73 -23.10
N GLU A 213 9.36 -21.91 -24.05
CA GLU A 213 9.36 -21.17 -25.32
C GLU A 213 8.28 -20.08 -25.30
N GLU A 214 8.57 -18.93 -25.93
CA GLU A 214 7.60 -17.85 -26.04
C GLU A 214 6.41 -18.29 -26.91
N ILE A 215 5.20 -17.99 -26.43
CA ILE A 215 3.99 -18.38 -27.15
C ILE A 215 3.82 -17.46 -28.36
N ASN A 216 3.76 -18.05 -29.55
CA ASN A 216 3.42 -17.32 -30.76
C ASN A 216 1.90 -17.09 -30.85
N TYR A 217 1.47 -15.86 -30.60
CA TYR A 217 0.06 -15.46 -30.66
C TYR A 217 -0.49 -15.41 -32.11
N ASP A 218 0.38 -15.24 -33.10
CA ASP A 218 0.05 -15.21 -34.53
C ASP A 218 0.17 -16.60 -35.19
N SER A 219 0.12 -17.66 -34.39
CA SER A 219 0.19 -19.04 -34.86
C SER A 219 -0.85 -19.34 -35.94
N PRO A 220 -0.51 -20.10 -37.01
CA PRO A 220 -1.46 -20.54 -38.03
C PRO A 220 -2.66 -21.33 -37.48
N ARG A 221 -2.55 -21.88 -36.26
CA ARG A 221 -3.66 -22.54 -35.56
C ARG A 221 -4.82 -21.59 -35.27
N GLY A 222 -4.52 -20.32 -35.02
CA GLY A 222 -5.45 -19.31 -34.53
C GLY A 222 -5.98 -19.60 -33.12
N GLY A 223 -6.70 -18.64 -32.56
CA GLY A 223 -7.39 -18.79 -31.27
C GLY A 223 -6.46 -18.74 -30.04
N VAL A 224 -5.23 -18.23 -30.20
CA VAL A 224 -4.34 -17.88 -29.09
C VAL A 224 -4.36 -16.36 -28.94
N SER A 225 -4.64 -15.84 -27.76
CA SER A 225 -4.58 -14.40 -27.51
C SER A 225 -4.12 -14.08 -26.09
N VAL A 226 -3.49 -12.91 -25.94
CA VAL A 226 -3.10 -12.35 -24.64
C VAL A 226 -3.72 -10.98 -24.47
N ILE A 227 -4.36 -10.77 -23.33
CA ILE A 227 -4.95 -9.48 -22.93
C ILE A 227 -4.31 -9.09 -21.62
N THR A 228 -3.72 -7.90 -21.54
CA THR A 228 -3.10 -7.42 -20.29
C THR A 228 -3.72 -6.11 -19.86
N GLU A 229 -4.31 -6.11 -18.67
CA GLU A 229 -4.89 -4.97 -17.98
C GLU A 229 -3.89 -4.46 -16.95
N LYS A 230 -3.37 -3.25 -17.16
CA LYS A 230 -2.40 -2.61 -16.25
C LYS A 230 -3.11 -1.69 -15.26
N GLY A 231 -2.66 -1.72 -14.01
CA GLY A 231 -3.15 -0.88 -12.91
C GLY A 231 -2.44 -1.25 -11.60
N ASP A 232 -3.01 -0.81 -10.46
CA ASP A 232 -2.52 -1.16 -9.11
C ASP A 232 -2.40 -2.68 -8.91
N ILE A 233 -3.31 -3.42 -9.56
CA ILE A 233 -3.19 -4.85 -9.80
C ILE A 233 -3.12 -5.02 -11.31
N THR A 234 -2.04 -5.62 -11.80
CA THR A 234 -1.91 -5.94 -13.22
C THR A 234 -2.38 -7.37 -13.46
N THR A 235 -3.30 -7.55 -14.40
CA THR A 235 -3.86 -8.87 -14.75
C THR A 235 -3.59 -9.18 -16.21
N SER A 236 -3.03 -10.34 -16.51
CA SER A 236 -2.79 -10.82 -17.86
C SER A 236 -3.52 -12.14 -18.09
N TYR A 237 -4.31 -12.20 -19.15
CA TYR A 237 -5.10 -13.36 -19.55
C TYR A 237 -4.46 -14.00 -20.77
N LEU A 238 -4.06 -15.26 -20.67
CA LEU A 238 -3.70 -16.10 -21.82
C LEU A 238 -4.89 -17.00 -22.16
N LEU A 239 -5.41 -16.83 -23.37
CA LEU A 239 -6.55 -17.57 -23.88
C LEU A 239 -6.10 -18.48 -25.02
N ILE A 240 -6.38 -19.78 -24.92
CA ILE A 240 -6.14 -20.77 -25.99
C ILE A 240 -7.45 -21.50 -26.26
N GLN A 241 -8.05 -21.22 -27.41
CA GLN A 241 -9.32 -21.82 -27.83
C GLN A 241 -9.11 -23.24 -28.38
N ARG A 242 -10.13 -24.09 -28.20
CA ARG A 242 -10.16 -25.47 -28.70
C ARG A 242 -8.92 -26.26 -28.28
N ALA A 243 -8.75 -26.43 -26.97
CA ALA A 243 -7.60 -27.10 -26.36
C ALA A 243 -7.31 -28.46 -27.01
N ARG A 244 -6.03 -28.73 -27.27
CA ARG A 244 -5.51 -30.00 -27.81
C ARG A 244 -4.58 -30.63 -26.78
N ILE A 245 -4.35 -31.94 -26.89
CA ILE A 245 -3.41 -32.66 -26.01
C ILE A 245 -2.01 -32.00 -26.04
N SER A 246 -1.60 -31.47 -27.20
CA SER A 246 -0.33 -30.74 -27.39
C SER A 246 -0.22 -29.42 -26.61
N ASP A 247 -1.34 -28.86 -26.14
CA ASP A 247 -1.34 -27.67 -25.29
C ASP A 247 -1.03 -28.03 -23.83
N SER A 248 -1.00 -29.31 -23.47
CA SER A 248 -0.53 -29.72 -22.15
C SER A 248 0.92 -29.30 -21.95
N GLY A 249 1.27 -28.94 -20.73
CA GLY A 249 2.64 -28.58 -20.39
C GLY A 249 2.73 -27.45 -19.37
N ARG A 250 3.95 -26.94 -19.21
CA ARG A 250 4.26 -25.92 -18.24
C ARG A 250 4.10 -24.54 -18.85
N TYR A 251 3.12 -23.79 -18.35
CA TYR A 251 2.96 -22.39 -18.68
C TYR A 251 3.64 -21.51 -17.63
N ALA A 252 4.29 -20.42 -18.05
CA ALA A 252 4.86 -19.44 -17.14
C ALA A 252 4.42 -18.03 -17.50
N CYS A 253 4.01 -17.26 -16.50
CA CYS A 253 3.80 -15.82 -16.58
C CYS A 253 5.05 -15.09 -16.07
N LEU A 254 5.57 -14.17 -16.88
CA LEU A 254 6.85 -13.49 -16.71
C LEU A 254 6.64 -11.96 -16.76
N PRO A 255 6.28 -11.31 -15.64
CA PRO A 255 6.21 -9.85 -15.55
C PRO A 255 7.61 -9.22 -15.46
N SER A 256 7.81 -8.03 -16.03
CA SER A 256 9.13 -7.37 -16.08
C SER A 256 9.71 -6.96 -14.71
N ASN A 257 8.85 -6.60 -13.75
CA ASN A 257 9.23 -6.03 -12.45
C ASN A 257 8.75 -6.86 -11.24
N ALA A 258 8.41 -8.13 -11.45
CA ALA A 258 7.96 -9.02 -10.39
C ALA A 258 8.48 -10.46 -10.61
N ASN A 259 8.38 -11.30 -9.60
CA ASN A 259 8.76 -12.71 -9.72
C ASN A 259 7.84 -13.44 -10.71
N SER A 260 8.35 -14.44 -11.42
CA SER A 260 7.55 -15.23 -12.34
C SER A 260 6.70 -16.27 -11.61
N LYS A 261 5.62 -16.74 -12.27
CA LYS A 261 4.79 -17.83 -11.73
C LYS A 261 4.46 -18.85 -12.82
N THR A 262 4.49 -20.11 -12.46
CA THR A 262 4.23 -21.24 -13.37
C THR A 262 3.01 -22.02 -12.96
N VAL A 263 2.37 -22.64 -13.96
CA VAL A 263 1.26 -23.59 -13.80
C VAL A 263 1.43 -24.71 -14.82
N ASN A 264 1.16 -25.94 -14.42
CA ASN A 264 1.12 -27.09 -15.30
C ASN A 264 -0.33 -27.31 -15.74
N VAL A 265 -0.55 -27.37 -17.05
CA VAL A 265 -1.87 -27.62 -17.64
C VAL A 265 -1.88 -29.03 -18.23
N HIS A 266 -2.93 -29.78 -17.91
CA HIS A 266 -3.19 -31.11 -18.44
C HIS A 266 -4.47 -31.07 -19.26
N VAL A 267 -4.36 -31.32 -20.55
CA VAL A 267 -5.53 -31.44 -21.43
C VAL A 267 -6.00 -32.88 -21.46
N LEU A 268 -7.19 -33.13 -20.94
CA LEU A 268 -7.78 -34.46 -20.82
C LEU A 268 -8.56 -34.80 -22.08
N ASN A 269 -8.39 -36.02 -22.58
CA ASN A 269 -9.28 -36.60 -23.57
C ASN A 269 -10.52 -37.08 -22.79
N GLY A 270 -11.74 -36.73 -23.20
CA GLY A 270 -12.99 -36.93 -22.44
C GLY A 270 -13.38 -38.38 -22.09
N GLU A 271 -12.47 -39.34 -22.25
CA GLU A 271 -12.53 -40.65 -21.60
C GLU A 271 -12.27 -40.47 -20.11
N HIS A 272 -13.39 -40.32 -19.40
CA HIS A 272 -13.54 -40.27 -17.96
C HIS A 272 -12.36 -40.92 -17.21
N PRO A 273 -11.57 -40.20 -16.38
CA PRO A 273 -10.88 -40.87 -15.31
C PRO A 273 -11.98 -41.32 -14.36
N ALA A 274 -12.46 -42.55 -14.57
CA ALA A 274 -13.25 -43.25 -13.58
C ALA A 274 -12.52 -43.06 -12.27
N ALA A 275 -13.19 -42.44 -11.30
CA ALA A 275 -12.68 -42.30 -9.96
C ALA A 275 -12.15 -43.67 -9.55
N VAL A 276 -10.83 -43.78 -9.38
CA VAL A 276 -10.21 -44.94 -8.78
C VAL A 276 -10.67 -44.91 -7.33
N GLN A 277 -11.84 -45.49 -7.08
CA GLN A 277 -12.26 -45.87 -5.75
C GLN A 277 -11.25 -46.92 -5.32
N ARG A 278 -10.29 -46.50 -4.50
CA ARG A 278 -9.46 -47.44 -3.75
C ARG A 278 -10.43 -48.37 -3.03
N ALA A 279 -10.36 -49.66 -3.40
CA ALA A 279 -11.07 -50.73 -2.72
C ALA A 279 -10.94 -50.54 -1.21
N GLY A 280 -12.09 -50.59 -0.53
CA GLY A 280 -12.18 -50.39 0.90
C GLY A 280 -11.25 -51.36 1.64
N TYR A 281 -10.34 -50.79 2.43
CA TYR A 281 -9.88 -51.49 3.61
C TYR A 281 -11.03 -51.49 4.60
N SER A 282 -11.78 -52.59 4.64
CA SER A 282 -12.59 -52.96 5.78
C SER A 282 -11.68 -53.09 6.99
N VAL A 283 -11.59 -52.02 7.79
CA VAL A 283 -11.04 -52.12 9.14
C VAL A 283 -12.04 -52.96 9.93
N ASN A 284 -11.70 -54.24 10.09
CA ASN A 284 -12.31 -55.12 11.06
C ASN A 284 -12.12 -54.50 12.46
N TYR A 285 -13.14 -53.76 12.93
CA TYR A 285 -13.31 -53.50 14.37
C TYR A 285 -13.82 -54.78 15.01
N CYS A 286 -12.97 -55.79 15.04
CA CYS A 286 -13.23 -57.02 15.74
C CYS A 286 -12.86 -56.83 17.21
N SER A 287 -13.89 -56.85 18.06
CA SER A 287 -13.83 -57.39 19.42
C SER A 287 -12.71 -56.88 20.34
N ASN A 288 -12.89 -55.70 20.94
CA ASN A 288 -12.25 -55.41 22.24
C ASN A 288 -13.08 -54.55 23.22
N PHE A 289 -14.32 -54.18 22.88
CA PHE A 289 -15.18 -53.40 23.80
C PHE A 289 -15.85 -54.23 24.90
N ILE A 290 -15.90 -55.56 24.77
CA ILE A 290 -16.56 -56.43 25.77
C ILE A 290 -15.62 -56.79 26.92
N VAL A 291 -14.30 -56.88 26.70
CA VAL A 291 -13.33 -57.26 27.75
C VAL A 291 -13.10 -56.11 28.75
N VAL A 292 -13.15 -54.86 28.30
CA VAL A 292 -12.96 -53.67 29.17
C VAL A 292 -14.14 -53.46 30.12
N LEU A 293 -15.37 -53.79 29.70
CA LEU A 293 -16.56 -53.67 30.54
C LEU A 293 -16.64 -54.74 31.64
N ILE A 294 -16.07 -55.92 31.41
CA ILE A 294 -16.04 -57.00 32.41
C ILE A 294 -14.99 -56.71 33.49
N MET A 295 -13.83 -56.13 33.15
CA MET A 295 -12.83 -55.74 34.14
C MET A 295 -13.27 -54.56 35.03
N CYS A 296 -14.00 -53.59 34.48
CA CYS A 296 -14.55 -52.49 35.29
C CYS A 296 -15.64 -52.94 36.28
N ARG A 297 -16.34 -54.05 36.05
CA ARG A 297 -17.31 -54.59 37.02
C ARG A 297 -16.68 -55.43 38.13
N ILE A 298 -15.51 -56.02 37.90
CA ILE A 298 -14.80 -56.77 38.95
C ILE A 298 -14.09 -55.82 39.92
N ILE A 299 -13.61 -54.67 39.45
CA ILE A 299 -12.99 -53.65 40.32
C ILE A 299 -14.03 -52.98 41.24
N TYR A 300 -15.29 -52.84 40.81
CA TYR A 300 -16.36 -52.24 41.62
C TYR A 300 -17.01 -53.18 42.65
N ILE A 301 -16.53 -54.43 42.78
CA ILE A 301 -17.04 -55.41 43.76
C ILE A 301 -15.99 -55.69 44.87
N ILE A 302 -14.80 -55.07 44.80
CA ILE A 302 -13.71 -55.29 45.78
C ILE A 302 -13.40 -54.04 46.63
N ASP A 303 -14.22 -52.99 46.56
CA ASP A 303 -14.25 -51.89 47.56
C ASP A 303 -15.66 -51.74 48.17
#